data_AF-A0A5N5JA15-F1
#
_entry.id   AF-A0A5N5JA15-F1
#
_cell.length_a   1.000
_cell.length_b   1.000
_cell.length_c   1.000
_cell.angle_alpha   90.00
_cell.angle_beta   90.00
_cell.angle_gamma   90.00
#
_symmetry.space_group_name_H-M   'P 1'
#
loop_
_entity.id
_entity.type
_entity.pdbx_description
1 polymer ?
#
loop_
_entity_poly.entity_id
_entity_poly.type
_entity_poly.pdbx_seq_one_letter_code
_entity_poly.pdbx_strand_id
1 'polypeptide(L)'
;MLIPPVSNSPSKVQLSRLGHIYFLSTPISKSSNFLPKTSASWRSHDARKRGYCKDPYIYVALKSKDGKARCGGGAFVAASKEEFQKAAKIPGASAPMQINAPGGGQIRHLRPRGSAG
;
A
#
# COMPACT_ATOMS: atom_id res chain seq x y z
N MET A 1 1.04 23.40 15.62
CA MET A 1 2.27 22.68 15.26
C MET A 1 2.67 23.07 13.85
N LEU A 2 3.88 23.59 13.66
CA LEU A 2 4.43 23.82 12.32
C LEU A 2 4.98 22.50 11.80
N ILE A 3 4.55 22.09 10.61
CA ILE A 3 5.14 20.94 9.92
C ILE A 3 6.57 21.36 9.54
N PRO A 4 7.61 20.62 9.96
CA PRO A 4 8.98 20.96 9.60
C PRO A 4 9.13 20.94 8.07
N PRO A 5 9.97 21.81 7.50
CA PRO A 5 10.19 21.86 6.06
C PRO A 5 10.64 20.49 5.54
N VAL A 6 9.83 19.89 4.67
CA VAL A 6 10.11 18.57 4.10
C VAL A 6 10.99 18.75 2.88
N SER A 7 12.30 18.55 3.05
CA SER A 7 13.25 18.50 1.92
C SER A 7 13.55 17.05 1.50
N ASN A 8 13.58 16.76 0.21
CA ASN A 8 13.99 15.44 -0.28
C ASN A 8 15.52 15.34 -0.24
N SER A 9 16.06 14.54 0.69
CA SER A 9 17.49 14.28 0.81
C SER A 9 17.83 12.87 0.33
N PRO A 10 19.03 12.65 -0.25
CA PRO A 10 19.47 11.31 -0.62
C PRO A 10 19.62 10.36 0.57
N SER A 11 19.60 10.86 1.81
CA SER A 11 19.52 10.03 3.03
C SER A 11 18.14 9.39 3.24
N LYS A 12 17.08 9.88 2.59
CA LYS A 12 15.72 9.31 2.63
C LYS A 12 15.55 8.22 1.58
N VAL A 13 14.61 7.31 1.83
CA VAL A 13 14.20 6.31 0.83
C VAL A 13 13.58 7.01 -0.37
N GLN A 14 14.15 6.78 -1.55
CA GLN A 14 13.65 7.32 -2.80
C GLN A 14 12.59 6.40 -3.38
N LEU A 15 11.47 6.99 -3.75
CA LEU A 15 10.29 6.28 -4.25
C LEU A 15 10.10 6.63 -5.73
N SER A 16 9.82 5.62 -6.56
CA SER A 16 9.51 5.79 -7.98
C SER A 16 8.10 6.32 -8.20
N ARG A 17 7.12 5.76 -7.48
CA ARG A 17 5.69 6.07 -7.64
C ARG A 17 4.85 5.47 -6.50
N LEU A 18 3.61 5.94 -6.39
CA LEU A 18 2.55 5.23 -5.67
C LEU A 18 2.16 3.97 -6.47
N GLY A 19 2.16 2.81 -5.83
CA GLY A 19 1.75 1.54 -6.43
C GLY A 19 0.26 1.28 -6.21
N HIS A 20 -0.13 1.12 -4.95
CA HIS A 20 -1.52 0.82 -4.58
C HIS A 20 -1.88 1.36 -3.20
N ILE A 21 -3.18 1.55 -2.96
CA ILE A 21 -3.70 1.97 -1.66
C ILE A 21 -4.50 0.83 -1.04
N TYR A 22 -4.27 0.61 0.25
CA TYR A 22 -5.04 -0.32 1.07
C TYR A 22 -6.22 0.40 1.70
N PHE A 23 -7.41 -0.16 1.53
CA PHE A 23 -8.61 0.26 2.23
C PHE A 23 -9.19 -0.93 3.00
N LEU A 24 -9.39 -0.75 4.30
CA LEU A 24 -10.15 -1.68 5.11
C LEU A 24 -11.61 -1.28 4.98
N SER A 25 -12.46 -2.21 4.55
CA SER A 25 -13.88 -1.93 4.33
C SER A 25 -14.77 -3.06 4.86
N THR A 26 -16.01 -2.68 5.15
CA THR A 26 -17.11 -3.57 5.53
C THR A 26 -18.32 -3.25 4.66
N PRO A 27 -19.03 -4.27 4.16
CA PRO A 27 -18.56 -5.45 3.43
C PRO A 27 -18.02 -5.10 2.02
N ILE A 28 -17.18 -5.99 1.46
CA ILE A 28 -16.57 -5.89 0.11
C ILE A 28 -17.60 -5.61 -0.99
N SER A 29 -18.85 -6.07 -0.81
CA SER A 29 -19.95 -5.90 -1.76
C SER A 29 -20.33 -4.44 -2.04
N LYS A 30 -20.04 -3.49 -1.14
CA LYS A 30 -20.35 -2.06 -1.36
C LYS A 30 -19.20 -1.28 -2.01
N SER A 31 -17.95 -1.75 -1.84
CA SER A 31 -16.77 -1.13 -2.45
C SER A 31 -16.67 -1.35 -3.97
N SER A 32 -17.41 -2.32 -4.52
CA SER A 32 -17.47 -2.56 -5.97
C SER A 32 -18.01 -1.35 -6.73
N ASN A 33 -18.94 -0.58 -6.13
CA ASN A 33 -19.65 0.52 -6.77
C ASN A 33 -18.86 1.85 -6.82
N PHE A 34 -17.80 1.99 -6.02
CA PHE A 34 -17.08 3.26 -5.89
C PHE A 34 -16.05 3.54 -7.00
N LEU A 35 -15.65 2.51 -7.74
CA LEU A 35 -14.72 2.67 -8.86
C LEU A 35 -15.44 2.37 -10.17
N PRO A 36 -15.11 3.10 -11.26
CA PRO A 36 -15.77 2.92 -12.54
C PRO A 36 -15.75 1.46 -12.98
N LYS A 37 -16.84 1.03 -13.64
CA LYS A 37 -17.09 -0.35 -14.13
C LYS A 37 -15.99 -0.87 -15.09
N THR A 38 -15.02 -0.04 -15.45
CA THR A 38 -13.90 -0.35 -16.34
C THR A 38 -12.68 -0.95 -15.63
N SER A 39 -12.72 -1.10 -14.30
CA SER A 39 -11.65 -1.76 -13.53
C SER A 39 -11.86 -3.28 -13.46
N ALA A 40 -10.92 -4.05 -14.01
CA ALA A 40 -10.95 -5.50 -13.91
C ALA A 40 -10.83 -5.92 -12.43
N SER A 41 -11.82 -6.69 -11.94
CA SER A 41 -11.85 -7.18 -10.57
C SER A 41 -11.31 -8.60 -10.49
N TRP A 42 -10.30 -8.84 -9.65
CA TRP A 42 -9.84 -10.19 -9.34
C TRP A 42 -10.46 -10.66 -8.02
N ARG A 43 -11.03 -11.86 -8.02
CA ARG A 43 -11.61 -12.50 -6.84
C ARG A 43 -10.61 -13.45 -6.19
N SER A 44 -9.92 -12.97 -5.18
CA SER A 44 -9.58 -13.79 -4.01
C SER A 44 -10.13 -13.07 -2.78
N HIS A 45 -9.87 -13.57 -1.57
CA HIS A 45 -10.42 -13.07 -0.30
C HIS A 45 -10.32 -11.52 -0.09
N ASP A 46 -9.48 -10.83 -0.86
CA ASP A 46 -9.38 -9.38 -1.00
C ASP A 46 -9.87 -8.90 -2.38
N ALA A 47 -10.71 -7.87 -2.41
CA ALA A 47 -11.12 -7.25 -3.66
C ALA A 47 -10.01 -6.32 -4.18
N ARG A 48 -9.26 -6.80 -5.17
CA ARG A 48 -8.21 -6.03 -5.85
C ARG A 48 -8.76 -5.52 -7.19
N LYS A 49 -8.57 -4.22 -7.45
CA LYS A 49 -9.03 -3.61 -8.70
C LYS A 49 -7.86 -3.01 -9.49
N ARG A 50 -7.89 -3.22 -10.80
CA ARG A 50 -6.92 -2.68 -11.76
C ARG A 50 -7.36 -1.30 -12.27
N GLY A 51 -6.43 -0.35 -12.27
CA GLY A 51 -6.60 0.95 -12.95
C GLY A 51 -5.96 0.92 -14.34
N TYR A 52 -5.96 2.07 -15.02
CA TYR A 52 -5.34 2.23 -16.34
C TYR A 52 -3.81 2.37 -16.30
N CYS A 53 -3.17 2.22 -15.13
CA CYS A 53 -1.73 2.34 -14.98
C CYS A 53 -0.98 1.03 -15.33
N LYS A 54 0.34 1.12 -15.41
CA LYS A 54 1.25 -0.03 -15.59
C LYS A 54 1.18 -1.04 -14.43
N ASP A 55 0.71 -0.61 -13.26
CA ASP A 55 0.62 -1.47 -12.09
C ASP A 55 -0.57 -2.45 -12.19
N PRO A 56 -0.40 -3.69 -11.71
CA PRO A 56 -1.39 -4.76 -11.85
C PRO A 56 -2.69 -4.49 -11.07
N TYR A 57 -2.60 -3.71 -9.99
CA TYR A 57 -3.71 -3.25 -9.17
C TYR A 57 -3.35 -1.92 -8.50
N ILE A 58 -4.35 -1.07 -8.28
CA ILE A 58 -4.17 0.23 -7.61
C ILE A 58 -4.94 0.33 -6.29
N TYR A 59 -5.91 -0.56 -6.11
CA TYR A 59 -6.82 -0.55 -4.97
C TYR A 59 -6.93 -1.95 -4.40
N VAL A 60 -6.67 -2.07 -3.10
CA VAL A 60 -6.79 -3.32 -2.35
C VAL A 60 -7.80 -3.11 -1.22
N ALA A 61 -8.99 -3.70 -1.38
CA ALA A 61 -9.98 -3.78 -0.30
C ALA A 61 -9.72 -5.02 0.56
N LEU A 62 -9.34 -4.77 1.81
CA LEU A 62 -9.20 -5.78 2.85
C LEU A 62 -10.45 -5.79 3.73
N LYS A 63 -10.87 -6.98 4.18
CA LYS A 63 -11.95 -7.10 5.16
C LYS A 63 -11.48 -6.57 6.52
N SER A 64 -12.19 -5.60 7.08
CA SER A 64 -11.91 -5.12 8.44
C SER A 64 -12.29 -6.18 9.48
N LYS A 65 -11.42 -6.42 10.47
CA LYS A 65 -11.70 -7.34 11.59
C LYS A 65 -12.76 -6.78 12.54
N ASP A 66 -12.75 -5.46 12.76
CA ASP A 66 -13.62 -4.78 13.73
C ASP A 66 -14.88 -4.17 13.08
N GLY A 67 -15.09 -4.45 11.80
CA GLY A 67 -16.20 -3.90 11.04
C GLY A 67 -16.14 -2.40 10.74
N LYS A 68 -15.03 -1.73 11.04
CA LYS A 68 -14.82 -0.29 10.78
C LYS A 68 -14.02 -0.06 9.50
N ALA A 69 -14.46 0.89 8.68
CA ALA A 69 -13.70 1.34 7.52
C ALA A 69 -12.46 2.13 7.97
N ARG A 70 -11.28 1.80 7.44
CA ARG A 70 -10.02 2.49 7.75
C ARG A 70 -9.15 2.60 6.51
N CYS A 71 -8.39 3.69 6.39
CA CYS A 71 -7.30 3.76 5.41
C CYS A 71 -6.15 2.89 5.92
N GLY A 72 -5.81 1.83 5.18
CA GLY A 72 -4.70 0.92 5.52
C GLY A 72 -3.33 1.46 5.12
N GLY A 73 -3.29 2.60 4.42
CA GLY A 73 -2.08 3.26 3.95
C GLY A 73 -1.79 3.01 2.47
N GLY A 74 -0.81 3.75 1.96
CA GLY A 74 -0.31 3.62 0.59
C GLY A 74 0.93 2.74 0.53
N ALA A 75 1.02 1.89 -0.49
CA ALA A 75 2.23 1.19 -0.87
C ALA A 75 2.93 1.96 -2.00
N PHE A 76 4.22 2.16 -1.84
CA PHE A 76 5.06 2.89 -2.78
C PHE A 76 6.12 1.96 -3.35
N VAL A 77 6.43 2.14 -4.63
CA VAL A 77 7.49 1.38 -5.30
C VAL A 77 8.81 2.09 -5.04
N ALA A 78 9.78 1.39 -4.45
CA ALA A 78 11.14 1.91 -4.28
C ALA A 78 11.78 2.21 -5.65
N ALA A 79 12.63 3.23 -5.72
CA ALA A 79 13.31 3.58 -6.97
C ALA A 79 14.28 2.48 -7.45
N SER A 80 14.88 1.74 -6.52
CA SER A 80 15.79 0.63 -6.79
C SER A 80 15.76 -0.42 -5.65
N LYS A 81 16.50 -1.52 -5.83
CA LYS A 81 16.65 -2.56 -4.81
C LYS A 81 17.41 -2.04 -3.58
N GLU A 82 18.38 -1.16 -3.79
CA GLU A 82 19.15 -0.51 -2.73
C GLU A 82 18.25 0.38 -1.88
N GLU A 83 17.36 1.15 -2.52
CA GLU A 83 16.37 1.98 -1.81
C GLU A 83 15.33 1.13 -1.06
N PHE A 84 14.95 -0.03 -1.60
CA PHE A 84 14.13 -1.00 -0.87
C PHE A 84 14.84 -1.55 0.38
N GLN A 85 16.14 -1.87 0.28
CA GLN A 85 16.94 -2.31 1.43
C GLN A 85 17.15 -1.19 2.45
N LYS A 86 17.31 0.05 2.00
CA LYS A 86 17.41 1.23 2.85
C LYS A 86 16.16 1.43 3.71
N ALA A 87 14.98 1.11 3.18
CA ALA A 87 13.73 1.13 3.94
C ALA A 87 13.73 0.15 5.14
N ALA A 88 14.56 -0.91 5.11
CA ALA A 88 14.72 -1.82 6.24
C ALA A 88 15.33 -1.15 7.48
N LYS A 89 16.08 -0.05 7.28
CA LYS A 89 16.74 0.71 8.36
C LYS A 89 15.78 1.68 9.07
N ILE A 90 14.55 1.82 8.58
CA ILE A 90 13.55 2.70 9.19
C ILE A 90 13.02 2.02 10.46
N PRO A 91 13.01 2.70 11.63
CA PRO A 91 12.42 2.16 12.85
C PRO A 91 10.95 1.77 12.63
N GLY A 92 10.57 0.54 13.00
CA GLY A 92 9.22 0.03 12.78
C GLY A 92 8.99 -0.61 11.41
N ALA A 93 10.04 -0.80 10.61
CA ALA A 93 9.97 -1.54 9.37
C ALA A 93 9.90 -3.06 9.63
N SER A 94 8.93 -3.75 9.01
CA SER A 94 8.81 -5.22 9.08
C SER A 94 9.93 -5.92 8.33
N ALA A 95 10.10 -7.24 8.46
CA ALA A 95 10.86 -8.04 7.49
C ALA A 95 10.24 -7.93 6.08
N PRO A 96 11.00 -8.17 4.99
CA PRO A 96 10.43 -8.18 3.65
C PRO A 96 9.52 -9.40 3.50
N MET A 97 8.32 -9.19 2.97
CA MET A 97 7.33 -10.24 2.74
C MET A 97 7.11 -10.41 1.24
N GLN A 98 6.95 -11.66 0.81
CA GLN A 98 6.60 -11.95 -0.59
C GLN A 98 5.16 -11.54 -0.87
N ILE A 99 4.94 -10.84 -1.98
CA ILE A 99 3.59 -10.46 -2.41
C ILE A 99 2.98 -11.62 -3.18
N ASN A 100 1.99 -12.28 -2.57
CA ASN A 100 1.15 -13.29 -3.23
C ASN A 100 0.01 -12.59 -4.00
N ALA A 101 0.38 -11.82 -5.02
CA ALA A 101 -0.53 -11.08 -5.90
C ALA A 101 0.03 -10.98 -7.33
N PRO A 102 -0.81 -10.71 -8.34
CA PRO A 102 -0.34 -10.40 -9.69
C PRO A 102 0.70 -9.26 -9.66
N GLY A 103 1.80 -9.43 -10.39
CA GLY A 103 2.98 -8.54 -10.34
C GLY A 103 4.06 -8.94 -9.33
N GLY A 104 3.73 -9.81 -8.36
CA GLY A 104 4.69 -10.40 -7.43
C GLY A 104 5.53 -9.36 -6.68
N GLY A 105 6.77 -9.74 -6.35
CA GLY A 105 7.74 -8.89 -5.69
C GLY A 105 7.73 -8.98 -4.16
N GLN A 106 8.45 -8.05 -3.53
CA GLN A 106 8.60 -7.99 -2.08
C GLN A 106 8.02 -6.67 -1.56
N ILE A 107 7.28 -6.76 -0.45
CA ILE A 107 6.76 -5.59 0.26
C ILE A 107 7.36 -5.54 1.66
N ARG A 108 7.55 -4.32 2.17
CA ARG A 108 7.90 -4.08 3.56
C ARG A 108 6.90 -3.09 4.15
N HIS A 109 6.37 -3.40 5.32
CA HIS A 109 5.45 -2.50 6.00
C HIS A 109 6.23 -1.57 6.90
N LEU A 110 5.94 -0.27 6.79
CA LEU A 110 6.48 0.76 7.68
C LEU A 110 5.35 1.20 8.59
N ARG A 111 5.52 1.04 9.91
CA ARG A 111 4.61 1.66 10.88
C ARG A 111 5.19 3.00 11.33
N PRO A 112 4.37 4.07 11.38
CA PRO A 112 4.79 5.30 12.04
C PRO A 112 5.13 5.02 13.50
N ARG A 113 6.09 5.76 14.04
CA ARG A 113 6.38 5.75 15.48
C ARG A 113 5.10 6.18 16.23
N GLY A 114 4.51 5.30 17.04
CA GLY A 114 3.37 5.61 17.91
C GLY A 114 2.03 4.93 17.59
N SER A 115 1.91 4.09 16.54
CA SER A 115 0.70 3.29 16.34
C SER A 115 0.74 1.99 17.16
N ALA A 116 0.25 2.04 18.40
CA ALA A 116 -0.04 0.87 19.23
C ALA A 116 -1.15 0.01 18.58
N GLY A 117 -1.02 -1.32 18.76
CA GLY A 117 -1.90 -2.34 18.18
C GLY A 117 -3.30 -2.38 18.77
#